data_AF-A0A7X8HJM4-F1
#
_entry.id   AF-A0A7X8HJM4-F1
#
_cell.length_a   1.000
_cell.length_b   1.000
_cell.length_c   1.000
_cell.angle_alpha   90.00
_cell.angle_beta   90.00
_cell.angle_gamma   90.00
#
_symmetry.space_group_name_H-M   'P 1'
#
loop_
_entity.id
_entity.type
_entity.pdbx_description
1 polymer ?
#
loop_
_entity_poly.entity_id
_entity_poly.type
_entity_poly.pdbx_seq_one_letter_code
_entity_poly.pdbx_strand_id
1 'polypeptide(L)' 'WSAWMKDNKKPAEKTCDTPIDAILEFGMKLGVQGTPAIFFEDGSRANGWLPADQLKARLADAAKNLEK' A
#
# COMPACT_ATOMS: atom_id res chain seq x y z
N TRP A 1 -11.52 -2.30 -8.68
CA TRP A 1 -10.35 -3.11 -8.28
C TRP A 1 -10.67 -4.59 -8.10
N SER A 2 -11.54 -5.02 -7.19
CA SER A 2 -11.79 -6.46 -6.94
C SER A 2 -12.14 -7.28 -8.18
N ALA A 3 -13.09 -6.83 -9.00
CA ALA A 3 -13.47 -7.53 -10.23
C ALA A 3 -12.32 -7.62 -11.26
N TRP A 4 -11.43 -6.62 -11.28
CA TRP A 4 -10.26 -6.65 -12.16
C TRP A 4 -9.19 -7.61 -11.63
N MET A 5 -8.84 -7.50 -10.34
CA MET A 5 -7.75 -8.28 -9.73
C MET A 5 -8.09 -9.76 -9.51
N LYS A 6 -9.36 -10.09 -9.25
CA LYS A 6 -9.80 -11.46 -8.96
C LYS A 6 -10.43 -12.15 -10.16
N ASP A 7 -11.25 -11.40 -10.89
CA ASP A 7 -12.11 -11.97 -11.95
C ASP A 7 -11.63 -11.57 -13.36
N ASN A 8 -10.47 -10.90 -13.46
CA ASN A 8 -9.87 -10.40 -14.71
C ASN A 8 -10.79 -9.50 -15.56
N LYS A 9 -11.77 -8.85 -14.92
CA LYS A 9 -12.72 -7.95 -15.58
C LYS A 9 -12.14 -6.54 -15.69
N LYS A 10 -11.61 -6.16 -16.86
CA LYS A 10 -11.12 -4.79 -17.13
C LYS A 10 -12.22 -3.77 -16.81
N PRO A 11 -11.95 -2.72 -16.00
CA PRO A 11 -12.92 -1.67 -15.72
C PRO A 11 -13.20 -0.85 -16.99
N ALA A 12 -14.40 -0.26 -17.07
CA ALA A 12 -14.72 0.68 -18.13
C ALA A 12 -13.78 1.90 -18.06
N GLU A 13 -13.34 2.36 -19.23
CA GLU A 13 -12.51 3.55 -19.33
C GLU A 13 -13.31 4.79 -18.93
N LYS A 14 -12.72 5.61 -18.07
CA LYS A 14 -13.29 6.87 -17.59
C LYS A 14 -12.18 7.89 -17.44
N THR A 15 -12.53 9.16 -17.67
CA THR A 15 -11.65 10.29 -17.37
C THR A 15 -12.23 11.03 -16.16
N CYS A 16 -11.41 11.20 -15.15
CA CYS A 16 -11.70 12.02 -13.97
C CYS A 16 -10.39 12.57 -13.42
N ASP A 17 -10.47 13.65 -12.65
CA ASP A 17 -9.30 14.22 -11.98
C ASP A 17 -8.75 13.20 -10.96
N THR A 18 -7.51 12.77 -11.17
CA THR A 18 -6.84 11.81 -10.28
C THR A 18 -5.38 12.22 -10.07
N PRO A 19 -4.87 12.23 -8.83
CA PRO A 19 -3.52 12.70 -8.54
C PRO A 19 -2.47 11.58 -8.71
N ILE A 20 -2.54 10.80 -9.80
CA ILE A 20 -1.69 9.60 -9.98
C ILE A 20 -0.19 9.97 -10.00
N ASP A 21 0.17 11.03 -10.71
CA ASP A 21 1.57 11.49 -10.79
C ASP A 21 2.10 11.96 -9.44
N ALA A 22 1.27 12.66 -8.66
CA ALA A 22 1.63 13.10 -7.31
C ALA A 22 1.83 11.91 -6.35
N ILE A 23 1.00 10.87 -6.47
CA ILE A 23 1.15 9.64 -5.69
C ILE A 23 2.43 8.90 -6.08
N LEU A 24 2.74 8.83 -7.38
CA LEU A 24 3.97 8.21 -7.87
C LEU A 24 5.22 8.95 -7.38
N GLU A 25 5.25 10.27 -7.51
CA GLU A 25 6.35 11.10 -7.04
C GLU A 25 6.53 10.98 -5.52
N PHE A 26 5.43 10.95 -4.77
CA PHE A 26 5.47 10.75 -3.33
C PHE A 26 6.07 9.39 -2.96
N GLY A 27 5.68 8.32 -3.65
CA GLY A 27 6.28 6.99 -3.48
C GLY A 27 7.79 6.99 -3.74
N MET A 28 8.24 7.66 -4.80
CA MET A 28 9.67 7.80 -5.12
C MET A 28 10.42 8.59 -4.02
N LYS A 29 9.83 9.68 -3.51
CA LYS A 29 10.39 10.45 -2.39
C LYS A 29 10.52 9.63 -1.10
N LEU A 30 9.59 8.72 -0.85
CA LEU A 30 9.65 7.76 0.26
C LEU A 30 10.61 6.57 0.00
N GLY A 31 11.29 6.56 -1.15
CA GLY A 31 12.23 5.52 -1.54
C GLY A 31 11.58 4.18 -1.85
N VAL A 32 10.34 4.17 -2.36
CA VAL A 32 9.69 2.96 -2.88
C VAL A 32 10.39 2.55 -4.19
N GLN A 33 10.97 1.35 -4.20
CA GLN A 33 11.70 0.80 -5.36
C GLN A 33 10.99 -0.41 -5.99
N GLY A 34 9.96 -0.93 -5.34
CA GLY A 34 9.22 -2.11 -5.81
C GLY A 34 7.88 -2.23 -5.12
N THR A 35 6.94 -2.93 -5.76
CA THR A 35 5.58 -3.13 -5.27
C THR A 35 5.32 -4.60 -4.90
N PRO A 36 4.54 -4.88 -3.84
CA PRO A 36 3.89 -3.91 -2.95
C PRO A 36 4.87 -3.28 -1.95
N ALA A 37 4.57 -2.06 -1.49
CA ALA A 37 5.26 -1.39 -0.40
C ALA A 37 4.23 -0.96 0.65
N ILE A 38 4.44 -1.34 1.91
CA ILE A 38 3.48 -1.13 3.00
C ILE A 38 4.10 -0.18 4.01
N PHE A 39 3.43 0.93 4.29
CA PHE A 39 3.76 1.85 5.37
C PHE A 39 2.75 1.66 6.50
N PHE A 40 3.24 1.51 7.71
CA PHE A 40 2.44 1.34 8.92
C PHE A 40 2.24 2.70 9.61
N GLU A 41 1.26 2.78 10.49
CA GLU A 41 0.87 4.01 11.19
C GLU A 41 1.95 4.57 12.11
N ASP A 42 2.84 3.71 12.62
CA ASP A 42 4.02 4.10 13.42
C ASP A 42 5.21 4.59 12.56
N GLY A 43 5.01 4.74 11.24
CA GLY A 43 6.03 5.14 10.27
C GLY A 43 6.99 4.02 9.87
N SER A 44 6.89 2.82 10.47
CA SER A 44 7.65 1.66 10.02
C SER A 44 7.17 1.20 8.64
N ARG A 45 7.98 0.43 7.92
CA ARG A 45 7.65 -0.05 6.57
C ARG A 45 8.03 -1.50 6.33
N ALA A 46 7.30 -2.16 5.44
CA ALA A 46 7.67 -3.42 4.82
C ALA A 46 7.89 -3.23 3.31
N ASN A 47 9.07 -3.66 2.85
CA ASN A 47 9.44 -3.65 1.44
C ASN A 47 9.03 -4.99 0.82
N GLY A 48 7.89 -5.02 0.13
CA GLY A 48 7.41 -6.23 -0.54
C GLY A 48 6.16 -6.85 0.10
N TRP A 49 5.80 -8.01 -0.45
CA TRP A 49 4.66 -8.81 0.00
C TRP A 49 4.92 -9.41 1.39
N LEU A 50 3.84 -9.56 2.17
CA LEU A 50 3.85 -10.25 3.46
C LEU A 50 2.77 -11.34 3.49
N PRO A 51 3.05 -12.51 4.10
CA PRO A 51 2.04 -13.45 4.55
C PRO A 51 1.03 -12.79 5.50
N ALA A 52 -0.21 -13.31 5.54
CA ALA A 52 -1.30 -12.70 6.30
C ALA A 52 -1.06 -12.68 7.82
N ASP A 53 -0.42 -13.71 8.37
CA ASP A 53 -0.01 -13.79 9.77
C ASP A 53 1.04 -12.72 10.12
N GLN A 54 2.04 -12.54 9.25
CA GLN A 54 3.08 -11.51 9.44
C GLN A 54 2.49 -10.10 9.33
N LEU A 55 1.60 -9.85 8.38
CA LEU A 55 0.93 -8.55 8.23
C LEU A 55 0.12 -8.21 9.49
N LYS A 56 -0.65 -9.17 10.02
CA LYS A 56 -1.43 -8.98 11.26
C LYS A 56 -0.53 -8.67 12.46
N ALA A 57 0.59 -9.38 12.59
CA ALA A 57 1.55 -9.11 13.65
C ALA A 57 2.11 -7.68 13.56
N ARG A 58 2.55 -7.25 12.37
CA ARG A 58 3.08 -5.88 12.18
C ARG A 58 2.05 -4.79 12.41
N LEU A 59 0.79 -5.01 12.04
CA LEU A 59 -0.30 -4.08 12.35
C LEU A 59 -0.51 -3.94 13.86
N ALA A 60 -0.50 -5.04 14.60
CA ALA A 60 -0.64 -5.01 16.06
C ALA A 60 0.56 -4.34 16.76
N ASP A 61 1.77 -4.53 16.23
CA ASP A 61 2.97 -3.89 16.77
C ASP A 61 3.00 -2.39 16.49
N ALA A 62 2.61 -1.96 15.29
CA ALA A 62 2.50 -0.54 14.94
C ALA A 62 1.52 0.19 15.86
N ALA A 63 0.35 -0.40 16.13
CA ALA A 63 -0.64 0.17 17.05
C ALA A 63 -0.05 0.38 18.46
N LYS A 64 0.69 -0.61 18.99
CA LYS A 64 1.33 -0.49 20.31
C LYS A 64 2.45 0.54 20.36
N ASN A 65 3.12 0.80 19.24
CA ASN A 65 4.22 1.76 19.20
C ASN A 65 3.73 3.22 19.26
N LEU A 66 2.49 3.48 18.86
CA LEU A 66 1.87 4.80 18.96
C LEU A 66 1.48 5.19 20.39
N GLU A 67 1.31 4.21 21.28
CA GLU A 67 0.92 4.42 22.68
C GLU A 67 2.10 4.66 23.62
N LYS A 68 3.34 4.58 23.10
CA LYS A 68 4.59 4.80 23.84
C LYS A 68 5.05 6.25 23.74
#